data_AF-A0A5P1EB73-F1
#
_entry.id   AF-A0A5P1EB73-F1
#
_cell.length_a   1.000
_cell.length_b   1.000
_cell.length_c   1.000
_cell.angle_alpha   90.00
_cell.angle_beta   90.00
_cell.angle_gamma   90.00
#
_symmetry.space_group_name_H-M   'P 1'
#
loop_
_entity.id
_entity.type
_entity.pdbx_description
1 polymer ?
#
loop_
_entity_poly.entity_id
_entity_poly.type
_entity_poly.pdbx_seq_one_letter_code
_entity_poly.pdbx_strand_id
1 'polypeptide(L)'
;MRAPDSSKAPYVAKVEAIEADRRGAHVKVRVRWYYRPEESIGGRRRFHGAKELFLSDHFDVQSADTIEGKCIVHSFKNYTRLDTVGNDDFFCRFEYKSATGSFVPDRIAVFCKCEMPYNPDDLMIQCEGCSDWLKGRNLIFFQQDVLKKEFTFLT
;
A
#
# COMPACT_ATOMS: atom_id res chain seq x y z
N MET A 1 13.91 -12.61 9.55
CA MET A 1 13.22 -12.87 10.83
C MET A 1 11.83 -13.37 10.51
N ARG A 2 11.41 -14.52 11.08
CA ARG A 2 9.97 -14.77 11.24
C ARG A 2 9.41 -13.69 12.15
N ALA A 3 8.13 -13.33 11.98
CA ALA A 3 7.47 -12.51 12.97
C ALA A 3 7.67 -13.18 14.34
N PRO A 4 8.28 -12.51 15.34
CA PRO A 4 8.59 -13.12 16.64
C PRO A 4 7.33 -13.51 17.43
N ASP A 5 6.16 -13.11 16.93
CA ASP A 5 4.85 -13.35 17.47
C ASP A 5 3.99 -13.96 16.35
N SER A 6 3.49 -15.18 16.52
CA SER A 6 2.67 -15.89 15.53
C SER A 6 1.32 -15.22 15.29
N SER A 7 0.95 -14.20 16.08
CA SER A 7 -0.24 -13.38 15.86
C SER A 7 -0.03 -12.25 14.84
N LYS A 8 1.23 -11.94 14.48
CA LYS A 8 1.55 -10.87 13.55
C LYS A 8 1.63 -11.37 12.11
N ALA A 9 1.16 -10.53 11.18
CA ALA A 9 1.24 -10.83 9.76
C ALA A 9 2.70 -11.03 9.31
N PRO A 10 2.97 -11.91 8.34
CA PRO A 10 4.32 -12.10 7.80
C PRO A 10 4.93 -10.79 7.28
N TYR A 11 6.24 -10.64 7.47
CA TYR A 11 6.99 -9.52 6.91
C TYR A 11 7.08 -9.64 5.39
N VAL A 12 7.06 -8.50 4.70
CA VAL A 12 7.20 -8.44 3.25
C VAL A 12 8.54 -7.80 2.91
N ALA A 13 9.26 -8.39 1.96
CA ALA A 13 10.57 -7.91 1.56
C ALA A 13 10.78 -8.07 0.06
N LYS A 14 11.56 -7.16 -0.52
CA LYS A 14 12.10 -7.30 -1.87
C LYS A 14 13.45 -8.02 -1.79
N VAL A 15 13.61 -9.10 -2.54
CA VAL A 15 14.90 -9.76 -2.70
C VAL A 15 15.76 -8.93 -3.65
N GLU A 16 16.91 -8.47 -3.17
CA GLU A 16 17.88 -7.68 -3.96
C GLU A 16 19.00 -8.54 -4.52
N ALA A 17 19.42 -9.57 -3.78
CA ALA A 17 20.41 -10.54 -4.24
C ALA A 17 20.22 -11.90 -3.54
N ILE A 18 20.66 -12.96 -4.20
CA ILE A 18 20.70 -14.32 -3.65
C ILE A 18 22.15 -14.79 -3.70
N GLU A 19 22.66 -15.23 -2.55
CA GLU A 19 24.03 -15.70 -2.39
C GLU A 19 24.01 -17.13 -1.85
N ALA A 20 24.68 -18.05 -2.53
CA ALA A 20 24.81 -19.43 -2.09
C ALA A 20 26.28 -19.74 -1.76
N ASP A 21 26.51 -20.53 -0.71
CA ASP A 21 27.84 -21.09 -0.48
C ASP A 21 28.26 -22.05 -1.62
N ARG A 22 29.55 -22.38 -1.71
CA ARG A 22 30.08 -23.25 -2.79
C ARG A 22 29.43 -24.63 -2.87
N ARG A 23 28.75 -25.07 -1.80
CA ARG A 23 28.09 -26.37 -1.69
C ARG A 23 26.56 -26.26 -1.87
N GLY A 24 26.02 -25.05 -2.04
CA GLY A 24 24.59 -24.77 -2.10
C GLY A 24 23.83 -25.05 -0.80
N ALA A 25 24.52 -25.35 0.30
CA ALA A 25 23.89 -25.83 1.53
C ALA A 25 23.30 -24.70 2.38
N HIS A 26 23.87 -23.49 2.27
CA HIS A 26 23.37 -22.31 2.96
C HIS A 26 23.14 -21.21 1.93
N VAL A 27 21.87 -20.92 1.65
CA VAL A 27 21.46 -19.83 0.77
C VAL A 27 21.06 -18.64 1.63
N LYS A 28 21.71 -17.50 1.39
CA LYS A 28 21.38 -16.22 1.99
C LYS A 28 20.72 -15.33 0.95
N VAL A 29 19.80 -14.49 1.41
CA VAL A 29 19.12 -13.50 0.59
C VAL A 29 19.37 -12.12 1.16
N ARG A 30 19.87 -11.21 0.34
CA ARG A 30 19.90 -9.79 0.65
C ARG A 30 18.53 -9.22 0.35
N VAL A 31 17.92 -8.58 1.34
CA VAL A 31 16.56 -8.09 1.27
C VAL A 31 16.48 -6.59 1.55
N ARG A 32 15.44 -5.97 1.00
CA ARG A 32 15.00 -4.60 1.31
C ARG A 32 13.58 -4.67 1.86
N TRP A 33 13.37 -4.17 3.07
CA TRP A 33 12.10 -4.36 3.78
C TRP A 33 10.99 -3.47 3.25
N TYR A 34 9.79 -4.04 3.17
CA TYR A 34 8.56 -3.27 3.10
C TYR A 34 7.96 -3.11 4.50
N TYR A 35 7.58 -1.88 4.84
CA TYR A 35 6.91 -1.57 6.10
C TYR A 35 5.41 -1.49 5.89
N ARG A 36 4.65 -2.03 6.83
CA ARG A 36 3.21 -1.79 6.92
C ARG A 36 2.94 -0.41 7.53
N PRO A 37 1.79 0.22 7.25
CA PRO A 37 1.40 1.49 7.86
C PRO A 37 1.54 1.54 9.39
N GLU A 38 1.20 0.46 10.07
CA GLU A 38 1.28 0.31 11.52
C GLU A 38 2.72 0.33 12.06
N GLU A 39 3.69 -0.05 11.22
CA GLU A 39 5.11 -0.15 11.58
C GLU A 39 5.86 1.18 11.32
N SER A 40 5.21 2.14 10.67
CA SER A 40 5.77 3.47 10.43
C SER A 40 5.69 4.33 11.69
N ILE A 41 6.62 5.27 11.85
CA ILE A 41 6.65 6.21 13.00
C ILE A 41 5.33 7.00 13.11
N GLY A 42 4.72 7.35 11.97
CA GLY A 42 3.45 8.09 11.94
C GLY A 42 2.21 7.23 12.10
N GLY A 43 2.34 5.90 12.14
CA GLY A 43 1.24 4.95 12.20
C GLY A 43 0.31 4.95 10.98
N ARG A 44 -0.72 4.10 11.03
CA ARG A 44 -1.73 4.00 9.97
C ARG A 44 -2.60 5.27 9.93
N ARG A 45 -2.73 5.85 8.73
CA ARG A 45 -3.63 6.98 8.43
C ARG A 45 -4.83 6.50 7.63
N ARG A 46 -5.90 7.30 7.61
CA ARG A 46 -7.17 6.95 6.95
C ARG A 46 -7.07 6.70 5.45
N PHE A 47 -6.08 7.30 4.79
CA PHE A 47 -5.87 7.11 3.35
C PHE A 47 -4.98 5.91 3.04
N HIS A 48 -4.41 5.25 4.05
CA HIS A 48 -3.60 4.06 3.84
C HIS A 48 -4.51 2.85 3.58
N GLY A 49 -4.29 2.19 2.44
CA GLY A 49 -5.03 0.97 2.09
C GLY A 49 -4.65 -0.23 2.96
N ALA A 50 -5.52 -1.22 3.04
CA ALA A 50 -5.33 -2.45 3.82
C ALA A 50 -4.13 -3.26 3.33
N LYS A 51 -3.91 -3.27 2.00
CA LYS A 51 -2.78 -3.95 1.33
C LYS A 51 -1.61 -3.01 1.01
N GLU A 52 -1.57 -1.83 1.62
CA GLU A 52 -0.51 -0.85 1.38
C GLU A 52 0.78 -1.22 2.12
N LEU A 53 1.90 -1.06 1.43
CA LEU A 53 3.25 -1.23 1.95
C LEU A 53 4.13 -0.06 1.54
N PHE A 54 5.18 0.20 2.32
CA PHE A 54 6.15 1.25 2.07
C PHE A 54 7.54 0.67 1.83
N LEU A 55 8.14 0.97 0.68
CA LEU A 55 9.49 0.49 0.37
C LEU A 55 10.51 1.25 1.21
N SER A 56 11.10 0.61 2.22
CA SER A 56 12.02 1.30 3.13
C SER A 56 13.44 1.42 2.57
N ASP A 57 14.32 2.18 3.22
CA ASP A 57 15.78 2.13 3.03
C ASP A 57 16.48 1.13 3.98
N HIS A 58 15.71 0.25 4.62
CA HIS A 58 16.22 -0.77 5.52
C HIS A 58 16.58 -2.05 4.74
N PHE A 59 17.89 -2.33 4.67
CA PHE A 59 18.44 -3.54 4.08
C PHE A 59 18.90 -4.53 5.15
N ASP A 60 18.79 -5.81 4.84
CA ASP A 60 19.22 -6.88 5.74
C ASP A 60 19.64 -8.13 4.93
N VAL A 61 20.24 -9.11 5.59
CA VAL A 61 20.57 -10.43 5.04
C VAL A 61 19.90 -11.51 5.87
N GLN A 62 19.14 -12.38 5.22
CA GLN A 62 18.36 -13.44 5.87
C GLN A 62 18.68 -14.81 5.25
N SER A 63 18.41 -15.89 5.98
CA SER A 63 18.41 -17.24 5.37
C SER A 63 17.24 -17.37 4.40
N ALA A 64 17.44 -18.04 3.27
CA ALA A 64 16.37 -18.37 2.35
C ALA A 64 15.26 -19.22 3.00
N ASP A 65 15.60 -19.99 4.05
CA ASP A 65 14.64 -20.81 4.81
C ASP A 65 13.59 -19.98 5.55
N THR A 66 13.80 -18.68 5.68
CA THR A 66 12.84 -17.75 6.29
C THR A 66 11.73 -17.33 5.33
N ILE A 67 11.83 -17.66 4.04
CA ILE A 67 10.84 -17.29 3.04
C ILE A 67 9.66 -18.25 3.12
N GLU A 68 8.48 -17.73 3.45
CA GLU A 68 7.25 -18.53 3.57
C GLU A 68 6.50 -18.66 2.24
N GLY A 69 6.63 -17.67 1.36
CA GLY A 69 5.93 -17.66 0.08
C GLY A 69 6.27 -16.43 -0.76
N LYS A 70 5.86 -16.46 -2.02
CA LYS A 70 5.99 -15.33 -2.94
C LYS A 70 4.72 -14.48 -2.88
N CYS A 71 4.89 -13.17 -2.81
CA CYS A 71 3.81 -12.19 -2.97
C CYS A 71 4.14 -11.20 -4.10
N ILE A 72 3.17 -10.38 -4.48
CA ILE A 72 3.32 -9.36 -5.52
C ILE A 72 3.07 -7.98 -4.90
N VAL A 73 4.06 -7.09 -5.01
CA VAL A 73 3.90 -5.68 -4.64
C VAL A 73 3.77 -4.86 -5.92
N HIS A 74 2.54 -4.47 -6.23
CA HIS A 74 2.19 -3.69 -7.41
C HIS A 74 2.55 -2.22 -7.25
N SER A 75 2.75 -1.52 -8.36
CA SER A 75 2.62 -0.07 -8.37
C SER A 75 1.17 0.31 -8.09
N PHE A 76 0.94 1.49 -7.50
CA PHE A 76 -0.43 1.96 -7.23
C PHE A 76 -1.35 1.87 -8.45
N LYS A 77 -0.86 2.33 -9.60
CA LYS A 77 -1.60 2.32 -10.87
C LYS A 77 -2.00 0.92 -11.32
N ASN A 78 -1.13 -0.08 -11.12
CA ASN A 78 -1.43 -1.45 -11.51
C ASN A 78 -2.38 -2.11 -10.53
N TYR A 79 -2.21 -1.84 -9.23
CA TYR A 79 -3.10 -2.35 -8.19
C TYR A 79 -4.54 -1.88 -8.38
N THR A 80 -4.76 -0.60 -8.68
CA THR A 80 -6.10 -0.04 -8.94
C THR A 80 -6.78 -0.59 -10.20
N ARG A 81 -6.08 -1.39 -11.00
CA ARG A 81 -6.59 -2.02 -12.24
C ARG A 81 -6.80 -3.52 -12.09
N LEU A 82 -6.58 -4.09 -10.91
CA LEU A 82 -6.87 -5.50 -10.65
C LEU A 82 -8.38 -5.71 -10.58
N ASP A 83 -8.88 -6.70 -11.31
CA ASP A 83 -10.29 -7.10 -11.24
C ASP A 83 -10.63 -7.68 -9.86
N THR A 84 -9.69 -8.44 -9.29
CA THR A 84 -9.79 -9.02 -7.95
C THR A 84 -8.46 -8.91 -7.23
N VAL A 85 -8.49 -8.50 -5.96
CA VAL A 85 -7.31 -8.42 -5.09
C VAL A 85 -7.18 -9.73 -4.30
N GLY A 86 -6.08 -10.45 -4.51
CA GLY A 86 -5.75 -11.67 -3.76
C GLY A 86 -5.15 -11.41 -2.38
N ASN A 87 -4.90 -12.50 -1.64
CA ASN A 87 -4.26 -12.40 -0.33
C ASN A 87 -2.81 -11.91 -0.41
N ASP A 88 -2.10 -12.33 -1.46
CA ASP A 88 -0.69 -12.05 -1.71
C ASP A 88 -0.46 -10.83 -2.63
N ASP A 89 -1.53 -10.08 -2.94
CA ASP A 89 -1.44 -8.82 -3.66
C ASP A 89 -1.33 -7.65 -2.69
N PHE A 90 -0.26 -6.88 -2.87
CA PHE A 90 0.03 -5.65 -2.14
C PHE A 90 0.28 -4.51 -3.10
N PHE A 91 0.30 -3.28 -2.61
CA PHE A 91 0.75 -2.15 -3.41
C PHE A 91 1.67 -1.22 -2.64
N CYS A 92 2.53 -0.56 -3.39
CA CYS A 92 3.44 0.44 -2.88
C CYS A 92 3.36 1.71 -3.74
N ARG A 93 3.27 2.86 -3.08
CA ARG A 93 3.28 4.18 -3.71
C ARG A 93 4.24 5.17 -3.06
N PHE A 94 4.88 4.76 -1.98
CA PHE A 94 5.86 5.57 -1.27
C PHE A 94 7.14 4.78 -0.99
N GLU A 95 8.27 5.47 -1.05
CA GLU A 95 9.45 5.09 -0.30
C GLU A 95 9.38 5.64 1.12
N TYR A 96 9.94 4.91 2.08
CA TYR A 96 9.97 5.26 3.49
C TYR A 96 11.41 5.30 4.00
N LYS A 97 11.76 6.35 4.74
CA LYS A 97 13.05 6.46 5.41
C LYS A 97 12.91 6.00 6.85
N SER A 98 13.42 4.81 7.17
CA SER A 98 13.13 4.15 8.45
C SER A 98 13.67 4.93 9.66
N ALA A 99 14.78 5.64 9.48
CA ALA A 99 15.41 6.43 10.53
C ALA A 99 14.68 7.75 10.84
N THR A 100 14.14 8.42 9.82
CA THR A 100 13.52 9.77 9.97
C THR A 100 12.00 9.74 9.96
N GLY A 101 11.39 8.65 9.46
CA GLY A 101 9.95 8.55 9.27
C GLY A 101 9.42 9.29 8.05
N SER A 102 10.30 9.82 7.18
CA SER A 102 9.89 10.61 6.02
C SER A 102 9.48 9.74 4.83
N PHE A 103 8.57 10.26 4.00
CA PHE A 103 8.07 9.58 2.82
C PHE A 103 8.51 10.28 1.52
N VAL A 104 8.67 9.49 0.46
CA VAL A 104 8.94 9.99 -0.90
C VAL A 104 7.94 9.36 -1.87
N PRO A 105 7.23 10.15 -2.70
CA PRO A 105 7.22 11.61 -2.72
C PRO A 105 6.55 12.20 -1.46
N ASP A 106 6.96 13.41 -1.09
CA ASP A 106 6.40 14.18 0.04
C ASP A 106 5.04 14.81 -0.30
N ARG A 107 4.74 14.96 -1.59
CA ARG A 107 3.47 15.47 -2.12
C ARG A 107 2.81 14.41 -2.99
N ILE A 108 1.51 14.23 -2.78
CA ILE A 108 0.68 13.39 -3.62
C ILE A 108 -0.64 14.08 -3.94
N ALA A 109 -1.25 13.68 -5.05
CA ALA A 109 -2.55 14.22 -5.45
C ALA A 109 -3.60 13.91 -4.37
N VAL A 110 -4.36 14.96 -4.03
CA VAL A 110 -5.48 14.89 -3.09
C VAL A 110 -6.78 15.05 -3.85
N PHE A 111 -7.83 14.43 -3.32
CA PHE A 111 -9.15 14.41 -3.92
C PHE A 111 -10.21 14.74 -2.88
N CYS A 112 -11.41 15.10 -3.34
CA CYS A 112 -12.56 15.45 -2.52
C CYS A 112 -12.33 16.75 -1.73
N LYS A 113 -13.42 17.31 -1.19
CA LYS A 113 -13.40 18.40 -0.19
C LYS A 113 -12.55 18.10 1.05
N CYS A 114 -12.21 16.84 1.30
CA CYS A 114 -11.41 16.44 2.45
C CYS A 114 -9.90 16.61 2.20
N GLU A 115 -9.48 16.94 0.98
CA GLU A 115 -8.08 17.08 0.58
C GLU A 115 -7.22 15.90 1.03
N MET A 116 -7.74 14.69 0.80
CA MET A 116 -7.08 13.45 1.19
C MET A 116 -6.63 12.66 -0.03
N PRO A 117 -5.48 11.97 0.04
CA PRO A 117 -5.08 10.98 -0.95
C PRO A 117 -6.16 9.90 -1.19
N TYR A 118 -6.21 9.39 -2.42
CA TYR A 118 -7.11 8.29 -2.76
C TYR A 118 -6.72 7.01 -2.01
N ASN A 119 -7.67 6.41 -1.30
CA ASN A 119 -7.54 5.08 -0.72
C ASN A 119 -8.23 4.07 -1.65
N PRO A 120 -7.52 3.07 -2.20
CA PRO A 120 -8.10 2.13 -3.16
C PRO A 120 -9.18 1.22 -2.56
N ASP A 121 -9.31 1.17 -1.23
CA ASP A 121 -10.38 0.43 -0.55
C ASP A 121 -11.66 1.27 -0.37
N ASP A 122 -11.59 2.59 -0.59
CA ASP A 122 -12.73 3.49 -0.50
C ASP A 122 -13.38 3.68 -1.87
N LEU A 123 -14.71 3.53 -1.95
CA LEU A 123 -15.46 3.91 -3.15
C LEU A 123 -15.36 5.43 -3.38
N MET A 124 -14.92 5.82 -4.58
CA MET A 124 -14.91 7.20 -5.05
C MET A 124 -15.88 7.37 -6.22
N ILE A 125 -16.65 8.45 -6.21
CA ILE A 125 -17.56 8.84 -7.30
C ILE A 125 -17.06 10.15 -7.89
N GLN A 126 -16.90 10.21 -9.20
CA GLN A 126 -16.53 11.45 -9.89
C GLN A 126 -17.78 12.31 -10.15
N CYS A 127 -17.70 13.60 -9.82
CA CYS A 127 -18.73 14.57 -10.18
C CYS A 127 -18.54 15.03 -11.63
N GLU A 128 -19.55 14.86 -12.48
CA GLU A 128 -19.48 15.25 -13.90
C GLU A 128 -19.36 16.77 -14.10
N GLY A 129 -19.89 17.56 -13.17
CA GLY A 129 -19.88 19.03 -13.28
C GLY A 129 -18.56 19.69 -12.89
N CYS A 130 -17.75 19.08 -12.02
CA CYS A 130 -16.47 19.64 -11.58
C CYS A 130 -15.27 18.70 -11.78
N SER A 131 -15.50 17.48 -12.29
CA SER A 131 -14.51 16.42 -12.49
C SER A 131 -13.74 15.98 -11.22
N ASP A 132 -14.18 16.40 -10.03
CA ASP A 132 -13.59 16.02 -8.74
C ASP A 132 -14.17 14.69 -8.22
N TRP A 133 -13.39 13.96 -7.42
CA TRP A 133 -13.74 12.65 -6.89
C TRP A 133 -14.19 12.76 -5.42
N LEU A 134 -15.38 12.23 -5.10
CA LEU A 134 -15.99 12.26 -3.78
C LEU A 134 -16.02 10.87 -3.15
N LYS A 135 -15.73 10.75 -1.86
CA LYS A 135 -15.90 9.48 -1.13
C LYS A 135 -17.38 9.12 -1.04
N GLY A 136 -17.74 7.86 -1.31
CA GLY A 136 -19.12 7.38 -1.27
C GLY A 136 -19.83 7.63 0.07
N ARG A 137 -19.10 7.58 1.20
CA ARG A 137 -19.62 7.90 2.53
C ARG A 137 -20.01 9.36 2.74
N ASN A 138 -19.52 10.28 1.91
CA ASN A 138 -19.90 11.68 1.97
C ASN A 138 -21.20 11.98 1.20
N LEU A 139 -21.75 11.02 0.44
CA LEU A 139 -22.98 11.20 -0.34
C LEU A 139 -24.24 11.32 0.55
N ILE A 140 -24.23 10.73 1.75
CA ILE A 140 -25.35 10.80 2.69
C ILE A 140 -25.53 12.19 3.31
N PHE A 141 -24.48 13.03 3.37
CA PHE A 141 -24.59 14.44 3.78
C PHE A 141 -25.00 15.37 2.62
N PHE A 142 -24.98 14.88 1.39
CA PHE A 142 -25.25 15.68 0.20
C PHE A 142 -26.72 15.64 -0.25
N GLN A 143 -27.61 14.93 0.44
CA GLN A 143 -29.04 14.90 0.09
C GLN A 143 -29.78 16.24 0.27
N GLN A 144 -29.21 17.25 0.94
CA GLN A 144 -29.83 18.58 1.02
C GLN A 144 -29.37 19.56 -0.08
N ASP A 145 -28.22 19.36 -0.72
CA ASP A 145 -27.70 20.28 -1.76
C ASP A 145 -27.67 19.67 -3.19
N VAL A 146 -27.82 18.34 -3.33
CA VAL A 146 -27.56 17.60 -4.60
C VAL A 146 -28.82 17.22 -5.37
N LEU A 147 -29.95 17.91 -5.14
CA LEU A 147 -31.10 17.83 -6.06
C LEU A 147 -30.88 18.53 -7.43
N LYS A 148 -29.62 18.78 -7.84
CA LYS A 148 -29.33 19.55 -9.06
C LYS A 148 -28.23 19.02 -9.98
N LYS A 149 -27.52 17.93 -9.66
CA LYS A 149 -26.47 17.43 -10.56
C LYS A 149 -26.56 15.92 -10.71
N GLU A 150 -26.78 15.49 -11.94
CA GLU A 150 -26.81 14.10 -12.39
C GLU A 150 -25.42 13.47 -12.17
N PHE A 151 -25.39 12.23 -11.65
CA PHE A 151 -24.17 11.43 -11.51
C PHE A 151 -24.40 10.12 -12.25
N THR A 152 -23.50 9.75 -13.16
CA THR A 152 -23.53 8.44 -13.81
C THR A 152 -22.69 7.44 -13.00
N PHE A 153 -23.26 6.25 -12.76
CA PHE A 153 -22.53 5.11 -12.20
C PHE A 153 -21.90 4.35 -13.36
N LEU A 154 -20.57 4.19 -13.36
CA LEU A 154 -19.94 3.19 -14.23
C LEU A 154 -19.99 1.85 -13.49
N THR A 155 -20.75 0.91 -14.05
CA THR A 155 -20.80 -0.51 -13.65
C THR A 155 -19.57 -1.26 -14.09
#